data_AF-A0A951KGD5-F1
#
_entry.id   AF-A0A951KGD5-F1
#
_cell.length_a   1.000
_cell.length_b   1.000
_cell.length_c   1.000
_cell.angle_alpha   90.00
_cell.angle_beta   90.00
_cell.angle_gamma   90.00
#
_symmetry.space_group_name_H-M   'P 1'
#
loop_
_entity.id
_entity.type
_entity.pdbx_description
1 polymer ?
#
loop_
_entity_poly.entity_id
_entity_poly.type
_entity_poly.pdbx_seq_one_letter_code
_entity_poly.pdbx_strand_id
1 'polypeptide(L)'
;MRSTQLAKASLVLLGIVRLGFAQDWYHERDAYYRGEWHAHVFSRVRDDLDHIYTAGAAAERERHRLERTKEELTGLQAKLDQGVWDNGTVNDVIDSLRKSANDERLGPQDRQVLGDDAARIHEFQRNHNRWMKH
;
A
#
# COMPACT_ATOMS: atom_id res chain seq x y z
N MET A 1 25.71 48.17 -36.48
CA MET A 1 25.42 47.78 -35.08
C MET A 1 24.07 48.40 -34.72
N ARG A 2 23.02 47.72 -34.28
CA ARG A 2 22.90 46.58 -33.36
C ARG A 2 21.83 45.59 -33.83
N SER A 3 22.12 44.34 -33.52
CA SER A 3 21.39 43.11 -33.81
C SER A 3 20.01 43.04 -33.17
N THR A 4 19.04 42.57 -33.97
CA THR A 4 17.82 41.86 -33.55
C THR A 4 18.18 40.68 -32.66
N GLN A 5 17.45 40.45 -31.55
CA GLN A 5 17.16 39.18 -30.85
C GLN A 5 16.31 39.54 -29.62
N LEU A 6 15.35 38.79 -29.07
CA LEU A 6 14.64 37.54 -29.36
C LEU A 6 13.49 37.56 -28.32
N ALA A 7 12.25 37.27 -28.71
CA ALA A 7 11.14 37.15 -27.77
C ALA A 7 11.36 35.95 -26.84
N LYS A 8 11.32 36.19 -25.52
CA LYS A 8 11.35 35.13 -24.51
C LYS A 8 9.92 34.61 -24.30
N ALA A 9 9.56 33.53 -24.98
CA ALA A 9 8.41 32.72 -24.61
C ALA A 9 8.90 31.64 -23.62
N SER A 10 8.73 31.90 -22.32
CA SER A 10 8.98 30.90 -21.29
C SER A 10 7.78 29.95 -21.22
N LEU A 11 7.93 28.77 -21.80
CA LEU A 11 6.97 27.67 -21.68
C LEU A 11 7.37 26.82 -20.47
N VAL A 12 6.80 27.13 -19.30
CA VAL A 12 6.92 26.27 -18.12
C VAL A 12 5.77 25.27 -18.17
N LEU A 13 6.01 24.13 -18.82
CA LEU A 13 5.12 22.97 -18.81
C LEU A 13 5.73 21.93 -17.85
N LEU A 14 5.59 22.19 -16.55
CA LEU A 14 6.00 21.27 -15.49
C LEU A 14 4.81 21.02 -14.57
N GLY A 15 4.07 19.97 -14.89
CA GLY A 15 3.00 19.50 -14.02
C GLY A 15 1.93 18.77 -14.80
N ILE A 16 2.12 17.46 -14.98
CA ILE A 16 1.13 16.37 -14.87
C ILE A 16 1.88 15.14 -15.43
N VAL A 17 2.70 14.50 -14.60
CA VAL A 17 3.21 13.15 -14.88
C VAL A 17 2.75 12.15 -13.81
N ARG A 18 2.11 12.60 -12.72
CA ARG A 18 1.73 11.73 -11.60
C ARG A 18 0.41 10.95 -11.79
N LEU A 19 -0.45 11.34 -12.74
CA LEU A 19 -1.76 10.69 -12.88
C LEU A 19 -1.70 9.32 -13.56
N GLY A 20 -0.77 9.10 -14.51
CA GLY A 20 -0.62 7.81 -15.20
C GLY A 20 -0.15 6.69 -14.27
N PHE A 21 0.95 6.94 -13.55
CA PHE A 21 1.55 5.94 -12.64
C PHE A 21 0.61 5.48 -11.51
N ALA A 22 -0.22 6.38 -10.97
CA ALA A 22 -1.18 6.00 -9.93
C ALA A 22 -2.25 5.06 -10.51
N GLN A 23 -2.80 5.40 -11.68
CA GLN A 23 -3.86 4.61 -12.31
C GLN A 23 -3.35 3.23 -12.75
N ASP A 24 -2.10 3.14 -13.22
CA ASP A 24 -1.45 1.87 -13.58
C ASP A 24 -1.27 0.97 -12.34
N TRP A 25 -0.80 1.53 -11.21
CA TRP A 25 -0.62 0.76 -9.97
C TRP A 25 -1.93 0.18 -9.43
N TYR A 26 -3.04 0.95 -9.45
CA TYR A 26 -4.35 0.42 -9.03
C TYR A 26 -4.79 -0.77 -9.89
N HIS A 27 -4.58 -0.70 -11.21
CA HIS A 27 -4.91 -1.82 -12.10
C HIS A 27 -4.05 -3.06 -11.84
N GLU A 28 -2.75 -2.87 -11.57
CA GLU A 28 -1.83 -3.96 -11.21
C GLU A 28 -2.23 -4.61 -9.88
N ARG A 29 -2.59 -3.79 -8.87
CA ARG A 29 -3.07 -4.26 -7.58
C ARG A 29 -4.32 -5.13 -7.74
N ASP A 30 -5.29 -4.65 -8.50
CA ASP A 30 -6.52 -5.41 -8.75
C ASP A 30 -6.24 -6.70 -9.52
N ALA A 31 -5.27 -6.69 -10.44
CA ALA A 31 -4.86 -7.89 -11.17
C ALA A 31 -4.23 -8.94 -10.25
N TYR A 32 -3.41 -8.52 -9.29
CA TYR A 32 -2.78 -9.40 -8.33
C TYR A 32 -3.83 -10.18 -7.50
N TYR A 33 -4.84 -9.49 -6.95
CA TYR A 33 -5.88 -10.13 -6.14
C TYR A 33 -6.87 -11.00 -6.92
N ARG A 34 -6.79 -11.04 -8.25
CA ARG A 34 -7.53 -12.02 -9.08
C ARG A 34 -6.82 -13.37 -9.21
N GLY A 35 -5.53 -13.45 -8.87
CA GLY A 35 -4.71 -14.66 -8.97
C GLY A 35 -4.53 -15.40 -7.64
N GLU A 36 -3.43 -16.14 -7.52
CA GLU A 36 -3.02 -16.83 -6.28
C GLU A 36 -2.30 -15.88 -5.33
N TRP A 37 -3.06 -15.00 -4.68
CA TRP A 37 -2.52 -13.97 -3.79
C TRP A 37 -2.26 -14.46 -2.36
N HIS A 38 -2.87 -15.58 -1.96
CA HIS A 38 -2.92 -16.04 -0.58
C HIS A 38 -1.53 -16.26 0.05
N ALA A 39 -0.61 -16.89 -0.70
CA ALA A 39 0.73 -17.22 -0.20
C ALA A 39 1.60 -15.98 0.09
N HIS A 40 1.27 -14.84 -0.51
CA HIS A 40 2.07 -13.61 -0.42
C HIS A 40 1.25 -12.41 0.06
N VAL A 41 0.12 -12.67 0.72
CA VAL A 41 -0.81 -11.61 1.16
C VAL A 41 -0.12 -10.55 2.02
N PHE A 42 0.76 -10.95 2.94
CA PHE A 42 1.43 -10.02 3.84
C PHE A 42 2.49 -9.19 3.12
N SER A 43 3.26 -9.81 2.21
CA SER A 43 4.19 -9.09 1.35
C SER A 43 3.46 -8.07 0.48
N ARG A 44 2.32 -8.45 -0.11
CA ARG A 44 1.57 -7.55 -0.98
C ARG A 44 1.06 -6.32 -0.24
N VAL A 45 0.47 -6.51 0.93
CA VAL A 45 -0.03 -5.39 1.74
C VAL A 45 1.12 -4.47 2.17
N ARG A 46 2.31 -5.03 2.46
CA ARG A 46 3.49 -4.20 2.75
C ARG A 46 3.87 -3.33 1.54
N ASP A 47 3.85 -3.88 0.34
CA ASP A 47 4.16 -3.13 -0.88
C ASP A 47 3.11 -2.01 -1.14
N ASP A 48 1.84 -2.27 -0.82
CA ASP A 48 0.77 -1.26 -0.88
C ASP A 48 1.02 -0.13 0.16
N LEU A 49 1.52 -0.46 1.37
CA LEU A 49 1.94 0.55 2.36
C LEU A 49 3.12 1.41 1.88
N ASP A 50 4.11 0.81 1.21
CA ASP A 50 5.23 1.57 0.64
C ASP A 50 4.77 2.51 -0.47
N HIS A 51 3.76 2.11 -1.26
CA HIS A 51 3.14 2.99 -2.25
C HIS A 51 2.44 4.19 -1.60
N ILE A 52 1.59 3.95 -0.61
CA ILE A 52 0.88 5.02 0.13
C ILE A 52 1.87 5.99 0.78
N TYR A 53 2.94 5.46 1.38
CA TYR A 53 3.98 6.27 2.03
C TYR A 53 4.69 7.22 1.06
N THR A 54 4.96 6.78 -0.16
CA THR A 54 5.62 7.60 -1.19
C THR A 54 4.67 8.62 -1.84
N ALA A 55 3.37 8.35 -1.87
CA ALA A 55 2.36 9.20 -2.48
C ALA A 55 1.93 10.39 -1.60
N GLY A 56 1.97 10.27 -0.27
CA GLY A 56 1.40 11.23 0.67
C GLY A 56 2.33 11.84 1.72
N ALA A 57 2.01 13.03 2.22
CA ALA A 57 2.63 13.63 3.40
C ALA A 57 1.86 13.22 4.68
N ALA A 58 1.98 11.96 5.10
CA ALA A 58 1.39 11.51 6.38
C ALA A 58 2.02 12.26 7.57
N ALA A 59 1.23 12.52 8.61
CA ALA A 59 1.73 13.09 9.87
C ALA A 59 2.68 12.10 10.58
N GLU A 60 3.65 12.59 11.35
CA GLU A 60 4.70 11.78 12.00
C GLU A 60 4.18 10.55 12.75
N ARG A 61 3.13 10.73 13.57
CA ARG A 61 2.51 9.64 14.32
C ARG A 61 1.96 8.54 13.41
N GLU A 62 1.42 8.93 12.25
CA GLU A 62 0.88 7.97 11.30
C GLU A 62 2.00 7.26 10.55
N ARG A 63 3.10 7.96 10.21
CA ARG A 63 4.31 7.33 9.68
C ARG A 63 4.80 6.23 10.60
N HIS A 64 4.93 6.52 11.90
CA HIS A 64 5.39 5.52 12.86
C HIS A 64 4.47 4.29 12.93
N ARG A 65 3.15 4.48 12.83
CA ARG A 65 2.19 3.36 12.78
C ARG A 65 2.41 2.52 11.53
N LEU A 66 2.47 3.16 10.36
CA LEU A 66 2.65 2.46 9.09
C LEU A 66 3.99 1.71 9.03
N GLU A 67 5.08 2.31 9.51
CA GLU A 67 6.39 1.64 9.61
C GLU A 67 6.33 0.41 10.49
N ARG A 68 5.74 0.52 11.69
CA ARG A 68 5.55 -0.63 12.58
C ARG A 68 4.71 -1.72 11.91
N THR A 69 3.62 -1.35 11.23
CA THR A 69 2.78 -2.32 10.51
C THR A 69 3.57 -3.02 9.38
N LYS A 70 4.47 -2.33 8.69
CA LYS A 70 5.36 -2.95 7.68
C LYS A 70 6.33 -3.96 8.29
N GLU A 71 6.88 -3.68 9.47
CA GLU A 71 7.72 -4.63 10.21
C GLU A 71 6.93 -5.88 10.61
N GLU A 72 5.72 -5.69 11.15
CA GLU A 72 4.81 -6.78 11.53
C GLU A 72 4.42 -7.65 10.32
N LEU A 73 4.09 -7.03 9.18
CA LEU A 73 3.80 -7.72 7.91
C LEU A 73 5.00 -8.54 7.41
N THR A 74 6.22 -7.98 7.50
CA THR A 74 7.45 -8.70 7.11
C THR A 74 7.65 -9.93 7.99
N GLY A 75 7.45 -9.80 9.30
CA GLY A 75 7.53 -10.92 10.24
C GLY A 75 6.46 -11.98 9.99
N LEU A 76 5.23 -11.57 9.68
CA LEU A 76 4.13 -12.47 9.34
C LEU A 76 4.39 -13.26 8.05
N GLN A 77 4.91 -12.62 7.00
CA GLN A 77 5.27 -13.32 5.76
C GLN A 77 6.36 -14.38 6.05
N ALA A 78 7.42 -14.00 6.77
CA ALA A 78 8.49 -14.93 7.10
C ALA A 78 8.02 -16.13 7.94
N LYS A 79 7.07 -15.91 8.87
CA LYS A 79 6.42 -16.99 9.63
C LYS A 79 5.57 -17.88 8.72
N LEU A 80 4.77 -17.27 7.83
CA LEU A 80 3.92 -17.99 6.88
C LEU A 80 4.74 -18.91 5.97
N ASP A 81 5.87 -18.41 5.45
CA ASP A 81 6.80 -19.18 4.61
C ASP A 81 7.40 -20.39 5.35
N GLN A 82 7.45 -20.33 6.69
CA GLN A 82 7.88 -21.43 7.56
C GLN A 82 6.72 -22.33 8.03
N GLY A 83 5.49 -22.09 7.55
CA GLY A 83 4.28 -22.80 7.98
C GLY A 83 3.81 -22.42 9.40
N VAL A 84 4.31 -21.32 9.96
CA VAL A 84 3.95 -20.83 11.29
C VAL A 84 2.84 -19.79 11.19
N TRP A 85 1.78 -19.97 11.97
CA TRP A 85 0.65 -19.04 12.04
C TRP A 85 0.64 -18.25 13.35
N ASP A 86 0.67 -16.91 13.25
CA ASP A 86 0.58 -16.01 14.39
C ASP A 86 -0.70 -15.17 14.33
N ASN A 87 -1.78 -15.74 14.85
CA ASN A 87 -3.09 -15.09 14.83
C ASN A 87 -3.13 -13.77 15.61
N GLY A 88 -2.27 -13.62 16.63
CA GLY A 88 -2.20 -12.40 17.44
C GLY A 88 -1.69 -11.23 16.62
N THR A 89 -0.51 -11.39 16.01
CA THR A 89 0.08 -10.34 15.16
C THR A 89 -0.79 -10.04 13.94
N VAL A 90 -1.49 -11.03 13.39
CA VAL A 90 -2.45 -10.81 12.29
C VAL A 90 -3.59 -9.87 12.71
N ASN A 91 -4.15 -10.04 13.91
CA ASN A 91 -5.18 -9.14 14.42
C ASN A 91 -4.64 -7.71 14.61
N ASP A 92 -3.43 -7.58 15.15
CA ASP A 92 -2.79 -6.28 15.38
C ASP A 92 -2.58 -5.52 14.06
N VAL A 93 -2.18 -6.21 13.01
CA VAL A 93 -2.04 -5.66 11.65
C VAL A 93 -3.40 -5.24 11.10
N ILE A 94 -4.43 -6.10 11.17
CA ILE A 94 -5.79 -5.77 10.70
C ILE A 94 -6.31 -4.50 11.40
N ASP A 95 -6.13 -4.42 12.72
CA ASP A 95 -6.57 -3.28 13.51
C ASP A 95 -5.79 -2.00 13.18
N SER A 96 -4.50 -2.12 12.91
CA SER A 96 -3.66 -0.99 12.51
C SER A 96 -4.08 -0.44 11.14
N LEU A 97 -4.28 -1.32 10.16
CA LEU A 97 -4.76 -0.94 8.82
C LEU A 97 -6.14 -0.29 8.88
N ARG A 98 -7.07 -0.83 9.69
CA ARG A 98 -8.39 -0.22 9.90
C ARG A 98 -8.30 1.16 10.54
N LYS A 99 -7.39 1.36 11.51
CA LYS A 99 -7.18 2.68 12.13
C LYS A 99 -6.68 3.68 11.10
N SER A 100 -5.72 3.30 10.26
CA SER A 100 -5.20 4.14 9.18
C SER A 100 -6.25 4.43 8.11
N ALA A 101 -7.06 3.43 7.73
CA ALA A 101 -8.16 3.61 6.78
C ALA A 101 -9.23 4.62 7.27
N ASN A 102 -9.35 4.82 8.58
CA ASN A 102 -10.25 5.82 9.18
C ASN A 102 -9.56 7.15 9.50
N ASP A 103 -8.28 7.33 9.15
CA ASP A 103 -7.56 8.57 9.41
C ASP A 103 -7.82 9.60 8.31
N GLU A 104 -8.56 10.65 8.64
CA GLU A 104 -8.93 11.71 7.69
C GLU A 104 -7.73 12.45 7.08
N ARG A 105 -6.53 12.31 7.66
CA ARG A 105 -5.29 12.89 7.15
C ARG A 105 -4.75 12.16 5.92
N LEU A 106 -5.20 10.94 5.65
CA LEU A 106 -4.89 10.20 4.43
C LEU A 106 -5.91 10.52 3.32
N GLY A 107 -5.45 10.45 2.06
CA GLY A 107 -6.30 10.65 0.90
C GLY A 107 -7.41 9.60 0.84
N PRO A 108 -8.61 9.91 0.30
CA PRO A 108 -9.72 8.97 0.23
C PRO A 108 -9.36 7.63 -0.44
N GLN A 109 -8.53 7.67 -1.49
CA GLN A 109 -8.09 6.48 -2.20
C GLN A 109 -7.13 5.62 -1.37
N ASP A 110 -6.15 6.22 -0.70
CA ASP A 110 -5.22 5.51 0.19
C ASP A 110 -5.99 4.83 1.33
N ARG A 111 -6.99 5.53 1.91
CA ARG A 111 -7.86 4.96 2.94
C ARG A 111 -8.65 3.75 2.42
N GLN A 112 -9.12 3.79 1.18
CA GLN A 112 -9.81 2.67 0.56
C GLN A 112 -8.86 1.47 0.40
N VAL A 113 -7.63 1.67 -0.08
CA VAL A 113 -6.62 0.61 -0.20
C VAL A 113 -6.37 -0.07 1.14
N LEU A 114 -6.14 0.72 2.20
CA LEU A 114 -5.92 0.19 3.54
C LEU A 114 -7.12 -0.60 4.08
N GLY A 115 -8.33 -0.14 3.77
CA GLY A 115 -9.57 -0.84 4.09
C GLY A 115 -9.68 -2.19 3.38
N ASP A 116 -9.37 -2.21 2.09
CA ASP A 116 -9.33 -3.43 1.27
C ASP A 116 -8.27 -4.40 1.79
N ASP A 117 -7.07 -3.92 2.12
CA ASP A 117 -5.97 -4.73 2.66
C ASP A 117 -6.34 -5.38 3.98
N ALA A 118 -6.97 -4.63 4.89
CA ALA A 118 -7.51 -5.17 6.13
C ALA A 118 -8.56 -6.26 5.87
N ALA A 119 -9.41 -6.07 4.85
CA ALA A 119 -10.41 -7.07 4.46
C ALA A 119 -9.75 -8.34 3.88
N ARG A 120 -8.71 -8.19 3.06
CA ARG A 120 -7.94 -9.31 2.46
C ARG A 120 -7.19 -10.12 3.51
N ILE A 121 -6.50 -9.47 4.44
CA ILE A 121 -5.82 -10.17 5.53
C ILE A 121 -6.83 -10.89 6.42
N HIS A 122 -7.98 -10.25 6.72
CA HIS A 122 -9.05 -10.90 7.48
C HIS A 122 -9.65 -12.09 6.71
N GLU A 123 -9.81 -12.00 5.38
CA GLU A 123 -10.22 -13.11 4.53
C GLU A 123 -9.22 -14.27 4.57
N PHE A 124 -7.92 -13.96 4.49
CA PHE A 124 -6.84 -14.92 4.67
C PHE A 124 -6.88 -15.59 6.03
N GLN A 125 -7.00 -14.82 7.12
CA GLN A 125 -7.13 -15.37 8.46
C GLN A 125 -8.27 -16.39 8.57
N ARG A 126 -9.46 -16.09 8.03
CA ARG A 126 -10.62 -16.99 8.08
C ARG A 126 -10.42 -18.28 7.29
N ASN A 127 -9.61 -18.23 6.23
CA ASN A 127 -9.42 -19.35 5.30
C ASN A 127 -8.02 -19.97 5.34
N HIS A 128 -7.13 -19.53 6.24
CA HIS A 128 -5.71 -19.94 6.22
C HIS A 128 -5.55 -21.45 6.27
N ASN A 129 -6.34 -22.16 7.10
CA ASN A 129 -6.32 -23.61 7.17
C ASN A 129 -6.69 -24.31 5.85
N ARG A 130 -7.48 -23.67 4.99
CA ARG A 130 -7.83 -24.20 3.68
C ARG A 130 -6.75 -23.89 2.65
N TRP A 131 -6.20 -22.68 2.69
CA TRP A 131 -5.22 -22.21 1.71
C TRP A 131 -3.80 -22.67 1.97
N MET A 132 -3.47 -23.01 3.22
CA MET A 132 -2.16 -23.54 3.63
C MET A 132 -2.13 -25.08 3.71
N LYS A 133 -3.21 -25.76 3.32
CA LYS A 133 -3.19 -27.22 3.16
C LYS A 133 -2.48 -27.56 1.85
N HIS A 134 -1.29 -28.14 1.98
CA HIS A 134 -0.63 -28.89 0.93
C HIS A 134 -1.06 -30.35 0.97
#